data_AF-A0A109LKX3-F1
#
_entry.id   AF-A0A109LKX3-F1
#
_cell.length_a   1.000
_cell.length_b   1.000
_cell.length_c   1.000
_cell.angle_alpha   90.00
_cell.angle_beta   90.00
_cell.angle_gamma   90.00
#
_symmetry.space_group_name_H-M   'P 1'
#
loop_
_entity.id
_entity.type
_entity.pdbx_description
1 polymer ?
#
loop_
_entity_poly.entity_id
_entity_poly.type
_entity_poly.pdbx_seq_one_letter_code
_entity_poly.pdbx_strand_id
1 'polypeptide(L)'
;MSTEDRFKKSVVAVLAKRAANRCANPECGAVTSGPANESNGSVNVGEAAHIYGAHPGSARYDEKMASSDRGAITNAIWLCGNCHKRIDNDPSRYPPGLLFEWQREHENRISEQVGKTAAEVRLRYEKRHLEEFGRLSYLAERLIIEKGEYWEYLLTAEMLRFEMAPTIQRWDALKRGLYTKPIQRIDRDDSFSWLMDKSQEILLIVAAFSNITNFEIGRAWGESGVAGSDVDIVSVCRLYGEACSNTLLWEESVRFTRVDDDFSEIRDLYIGVAGDVIEQTAKIPKFLTDMVAPRPTSGTYELELIIGLPDGWEDRVDAAFKRAERAFLLDISS
;
A
#
# COMPACT_ATOMS: atom_id res chain seq x y z
N MET A 1 -33.85 -54.73 -8.82
CA MET A 1 -33.11 -53.47 -8.98
C MET A 1 -31.71 -53.83 -9.43
N SER A 2 -31.25 -53.31 -10.57
CA SER A 2 -29.86 -53.55 -11.00
C SER A 2 -28.92 -52.91 -9.97
N THR A 3 -27.85 -53.62 -9.60
CA THR A 3 -26.82 -53.09 -8.70
C THR A 3 -25.93 -52.03 -9.35
N GLU A 4 -26.07 -51.81 -10.67
CA GLU A 4 -25.23 -50.90 -11.45
C GLU A 4 -25.63 -49.43 -11.31
N ASP A 5 -26.92 -49.14 -11.09
CA ASP A 5 -27.42 -47.76 -11.00
C ASP A 5 -27.18 -47.11 -9.62
N ARG A 6 -26.65 -47.86 -8.64
CA ARG A 6 -26.33 -47.36 -7.29
C ARG A 6 -24.94 -46.73 -7.25
N PHE A 7 -24.80 -45.60 -6.55
CA PHE A 7 -23.49 -45.01 -6.31
C PHE A 7 -22.56 -45.99 -5.58
N LYS A 8 -21.37 -46.22 -6.15
CA LYS A 8 -20.31 -46.97 -5.48
C LYS A 8 -19.90 -46.24 -4.20
N LYS A 9 -19.47 -46.99 -3.18
CA LYS A 9 -19.00 -46.39 -1.90
C LYS A 9 -17.90 -45.33 -2.11
N SER A 10 -17.02 -45.53 -3.09
CA SER A 10 -16.00 -44.55 -3.47
C SER A 10 -16.60 -43.24 -3.98
N VAL A 11 -17.64 -43.30 -4.82
CA VAL A 11 -18.34 -42.12 -5.32
C VAL A 11 -18.98 -41.34 -4.17
N VAL A 12 -19.67 -42.03 -3.26
CA VAL A 12 -20.29 -41.42 -2.07
C VAL A 12 -19.24 -40.71 -1.21
N ALA A 13 -18.09 -41.36 -0.96
CA ALA A 13 -17.01 -40.80 -0.16
C ALA A 13 -16.36 -39.56 -0.82
N VAL A 14 -16.16 -39.59 -2.15
CA VAL A 14 -15.64 -38.43 -2.89
C VAL A 14 -16.65 -37.29 -2.88
N LEU A 15 -17.93 -37.57 -3.14
CA LEU A 15 -19.00 -36.57 -3.15
C LEU A 15 -19.14 -35.88 -1.79
N ALA A 16 -19.14 -36.63 -0.70
CA ALA A 16 -19.17 -36.08 0.65
C ALA A 16 -17.99 -35.13 0.91
N LYS A 17 -16.78 -35.50 0.48
CA LYS A 17 -15.59 -34.64 0.60
C LYS A 17 -15.67 -33.39 -0.26
N ARG A 18 -16.13 -33.50 -1.51
CA ARG A 18 -16.34 -32.35 -2.42
C ARG A 18 -17.33 -31.34 -1.83
N ALA A 19 -18.37 -31.84 -1.16
CA ALA A 19 -19.34 -31.02 -0.47
C ALA A 19 -18.89 -30.53 0.91
N ALA A 20 -17.64 -30.81 1.32
CA ALA A 20 -17.10 -30.57 2.67
C ALA A 20 -18.00 -31.12 3.81
N ASN A 21 -18.66 -32.27 3.57
CA ASN A 21 -19.66 -32.86 4.45
C ASN A 21 -20.76 -31.86 4.85
N ARG A 22 -21.24 -31.04 3.90
CA ARG A 22 -22.32 -30.08 4.09
C ARG A 22 -23.40 -30.23 3.04
N CYS A 23 -24.66 -30.11 3.45
CA CYS A 23 -25.81 -30.16 2.55
C CYS A 23 -25.70 -29.10 1.45
N ALA A 24 -25.83 -29.51 0.18
CA ALA A 24 -25.73 -28.65 -0.99
C ALA A 24 -27.01 -27.86 -1.30
N ASN A 25 -28.09 -28.06 -0.55
CA ASN A 25 -29.27 -27.19 -0.64
C ASN A 25 -28.88 -25.78 -0.13
N PRO A 26 -28.99 -24.72 -0.96
CA PRO A 26 -28.60 -23.35 -0.59
C PRO A 26 -29.31 -22.80 0.65
N GLU A 27 -30.55 -23.24 0.91
CA GLU A 27 -31.32 -22.83 2.10
C GLU A 27 -30.94 -23.61 3.37
N CYS A 28 -30.14 -24.69 3.25
CA CYS A 28 -29.86 -25.59 4.36
C CYS A 28 -28.41 -25.48 4.86
N GLY A 29 -27.41 -25.77 4.00
CA GLY A 29 -25.98 -25.70 4.37
C GLY A 29 -25.52 -26.55 5.57
N ALA A 30 -26.38 -27.42 6.10
CA ALA A 30 -26.16 -28.14 7.36
C ALA A 30 -24.92 -29.03 7.29
N VAL A 31 -24.14 -29.05 8.37
CA VAL A 31 -23.06 -30.03 8.56
C VAL A 31 -23.67 -31.43 8.67
N THR A 32 -23.19 -32.37 7.88
CA THR A 32 -23.75 -33.72 7.79
C THR A 32 -22.90 -34.77 8.48
N SER A 33 -21.70 -34.43 8.94
CA SER A 33 -20.79 -35.36 9.60
C SER A 33 -20.27 -34.77 10.91
N GLY A 34 -20.23 -35.57 11.96
CA GLY A 34 -19.81 -35.12 13.30
C GLY A 34 -19.25 -36.26 14.15
N PRO A 35 -18.74 -35.97 15.36
CA PRO A 35 -18.21 -36.98 16.26
C PRO A 35 -19.33 -37.91 16.77
N ALA A 36 -19.01 -39.19 16.96
CA ALA A 36 -19.85 -40.11 17.74
C ALA A 36 -19.37 -40.16 19.20
N ASN A 37 -20.14 -40.79 20.09
CA ASN A 37 -19.75 -40.98 21.49
C ASN A 37 -18.53 -41.91 21.65
N GLU A 38 -18.35 -42.86 20.73
CA GLU A 38 -17.14 -43.69 20.68
C GLU A 38 -15.99 -42.89 20.05
N SER A 39 -14.80 -42.97 20.64
CA SER A 39 -13.62 -42.18 20.23
C SER A 39 -13.17 -42.40 18.79
N ASN A 40 -13.44 -43.58 18.22
CA ASN A 40 -13.13 -43.92 16.83
C ASN A 40 -14.35 -43.86 15.89
N GLY A 41 -15.50 -43.38 16.37
CA GLY A 41 -16.74 -43.32 15.63
C GLY A 41 -17.04 -41.94 15.03
N SER A 42 -17.87 -41.92 14.00
CA SER A 42 -18.46 -40.69 13.46
C SER A 42 -19.94 -40.89 13.17
N VAL A 43 -20.70 -39.82 13.26
CA VAL A 43 -22.10 -39.76 12.82
C VAL A 43 -22.13 -39.14 11.43
N ASN A 44 -22.91 -39.72 10.53
CA ASN A 44 -23.19 -39.16 9.22
C ASN A 44 -24.70 -39.15 8.96
N VAL A 45 -25.25 -37.98 8.65
CA VAL A 45 -26.66 -37.74 8.29
C VAL A 45 -26.82 -37.22 6.85
N GLY A 46 -25.74 -37.29 6.07
CA GLY A 46 -25.65 -36.89 4.68
C GLY A 46 -25.72 -38.09 3.74
N GLU A 47 -26.31 -37.86 2.58
CA GLU A 47 -26.64 -38.86 1.59
C GLU A 47 -26.28 -38.36 0.18
N ALA A 48 -25.84 -39.30 -0.67
CA ALA A 48 -25.66 -39.04 -2.10
C ALA A 48 -27.01 -39.22 -2.80
N ALA A 49 -27.63 -38.11 -3.20
CA ALA A 49 -28.90 -38.09 -3.89
C ALA A 49 -28.70 -38.09 -5.40
N HIS A 50 -29.57 -38.79 -6.12
CA HIS A 50 -29.61 -38.82 -7.58
C HIS A 50 -30.30 -37.56 -8.14
N ILE A 51 -29.65 -36.87 -9.06
CA ILE A 51 -30.25 -35.75 -9.80
C ILE A 51 -31.26 -36.30 -10.81
N TYR A 52 -30.85 -37.21 -11.68
CA TYR A 52 -31.74 -38.11 -12.41
C TYR A 52 -31.84 -39.46 -11.70
N GLY A 53 -33.07 -39.91 -11.43
CA GLY A 53 -33.35 -41.12 -10.66
C GLY A 53 -32.70 -42.38 -11.23
N ALA A 54 -32.38 -43.34 -10.36
CA ALA A 54 -31.60 -44.53 -10.70
C ALA A 54 -32.38 -45.59 -11.52
N HIS A 55 -33.71 -45.64 -11.45
CA HIS A 55 -34.52 -46.70 -12.07
C HIS A 55 -35.94 -46.23 -12.42
N PRO A 56 -36.68 -46.93 -13.30
CA PRO A 56 -38.07 -46.61 -13.61
C PRO A 56 -38.92 -46.48 -12.33
N GLY A 57 -39.69 -45.39 -12.25
CA GLY A 57 -40.52 -45.07 -11.08
C GLY A 57 -39.81 -44.25 -9.98
N SER A 58 -38.49 -44.04 -10.07
CA SER A 58 -37.79 -43.10 -9.19
C SER A 58 -37.97 -41.64 -9.62
N ALA A 59 -37.82 -40.72 -8.67
CA ALA A 59 -37.95 -39.29 -8.92
C ALA A 59 -37.01 -38.84 -10.06
N ARG A 60 -37.55 -38.11 -11.04
CA ARG A 60 -36.80 -37.57 -12.19
C ARG A 60 -36.07 -38.64 -13.01
N TYR A 61 -36.57 -39.87 -13.06
CA TYR A 61 -35.98 -40.89 -13.93
C TYR A 61 -36.09 -40.49 -15.41
N ASP A 62 -35.00 -40.65 -16.17
CA ASP A 62 -34.97 -40.51 -17.62
C ASP A 62 -34.59 -41.84 -18.27
N GLU A 63 -35.51 -42.39 -19.07
CA GLU A 63 -35.33 -43.65 -19.79
C GLU A 63 -34.23 -43.59 -20.85
N LYS A 64 -33.90 -42.39 -21.35
CA LYS A 64 -32.88 -42.18 -22.39
C LYS A 64 -31.47 -42.11 -21.81
N MET A 65 -31.34 -42.00 -20.49
CA MET A 65 -30.04 -41.93 -19.81
C MET A 65 -29.41 -43.33 -19.70
N ALA A 66 -28.10 -43.44 -19.96
CA ALA A 66 -27.39 -44.70 -19.81
C ALA A 66 -27.25 -45.09 -18.32
N SER A 67 -27.22 -46.40 -18.04
CA SER A 67 -27.02 -46.96 -16.68
C SER A 67 -25.74 -46.43 -16.02
N SER A 68 -24.65 -46.38 -16.79
CA SER A 68 -23.36 -45.83 -16.35
C SER A 68 -23.45 -44.39 -15.86
N ASP A 69 -24.26 -43.58 -16.52
CA ASP A 69 -24.39 -42.15 -16.23
C ASP A 69 -25.25 -41.93 -14.99
N ARG A 70 -26.27 -42.77 -14.76
CA ARG A 70 -27.11 -42.71 -13.56
C ARG A 70 -26.31 -42.94 -12.28
N GLY A 71 -25.33 -43.85 -12.31
CA GLY A 71 -24.41 -44.14 -11.21
C GLY A 71 -23.16 -43.23 -11.14
N ALA A 72 -23.01 -42.27 -12.06
CA ALA A 72 -21.84 -41.39 -12.12
C ALA A 72 -21.92 -40.23 -11.11
N ILE A 73 -20.77 -39.78 -10.61
CA ILE A 73 -20.71 -38.64 -9.67
C ILE A 73 -21.27 -37.35 -10.27
N THR A 74 -21.21 -37.21 -11.60
CA THR A 74 -21.78 -36.08 -12.33
C THR A 74 -23.31 -36.00 -12.19
N ASN A 75 -23.98 -37.10 -11.84
CA ASN A 75 -25.42 -37.17 -11.59
C ASN A 75 -25.77 -37.14 -10.07
N ALA A 76 -24.82 -36.77 -9.21
CA ALA A 76 -24.97 -36.90 -7.76
C ALA A 76 -24.88 -35.56 -7.03
N ILE A 77 -25.77 -35.31 -6.06
CA ILE A 77 -25.71 -34.15 -5.16
C ILE A 77 -25.67 -34.61 -3.69
N TRP A 78 -24.85 -33.97 -2.85
CA TRP A 78 -24.75 -34.30 -1.43
C TRP A 78 -25.79 -33.52 -0.62
N LEU A 79 -26.71 -34.20 0.08
CA LEU A 79 -27.78 -33.57 0.86
C LEU A 79 -27.89 -34.21 2.25
N CYS A 80 -28.41 -33.49 3.25
CA CYS A 80 -28.87 -34.15 4.47
C CYS A 80 -30.12 -34.99 4.18
N GLY A 81 -30.38 -36.03 4.98
CA GLY A 81 -31.53 -36.93 4.76
C GLY A 81 -32.89 -36.20 4.63
N ASN A 82 -33.08 -35.09 5.36
CA ASN A 82 -34.29 -34.26 5.25
C ASN A 82 -34.40 -33.57 3.87
N CYS A 83 -33.31 -32.99 3.37
CA CYS A 83 -33.31 -32.34 2.06
C CYS A 83 -33.40 -33.37 0.93
N HIS A 84 -32.75 -34.52 1.06
CA HIS A 84 -32.87 -35.61 0.10
C HIS A 84 -34.33 -36.07 -0.05
N LYS A 85 -34.98 -36.38 1.07
CA LYS A 85 -36.41 -36.77 1.06
C LYS A 85 -37.31 -35.67 0.50
N ARG A 86 -37.03 -34.40 0.78
CA ARG A 86 -37.78 -33.24 0.27
C ARG A 86 -37.72 -33.15 -1.26
N ILE A 87 -36.54 -33.32 -1.86
CA ILE A 87 -36.40 -33.22 -3.32
C ILE A 87 -37.02 -34.42 -4.05
N ASP A 88 -37.03 -35.61 -3.44
CA ASP A 88 -37.59 -36.81 -4.05
C ASP A 88 -39.12 -36.85 -3.98
N ASN A 89 -39.70 -36.28 -2.93
CA ASN A 89 -41.16 -36.21 -2.77
C ASN A 89 -41.82 -35.16 -3.68
N ASP A 90 -41.08 -34.17 -4.18
CA ASP A 90 -41.60 -33.11 -5.07
C ASP A 90 -40.67 -32.86 -6.27
N PRO A 91 -40.58 -33.83 -7.20
CA PRO A 91 -39.70 -33.70 -8.37
C PRO A 91 -40.12 -32.56 -9.30
N SER A 92 -41.38 -32.09 -9.22
CA SER A 92 -41.88 -30.98 -10.01
C SER A 92 -41.29 -29.64 -9.56
N ARG A 93 -41.16 -29.44 -8.24
CA ARG A 93 -40.52 -28.27 -7.65
C ARG A 93 -38.99 -28.33 -7.71
N TYR A 94 -38.44 -29.54 -7.75
CA TYR A 94 -36.99 -29.78 -7.77
C TYR A 94 -36.56 -30.49 -9.05
N PRO A 95 -36.69 -29.86 -10.23
CA PRO A 95 -36.29 -30.49 -11.49
C PRO A 95 -34.75 -30.67 -11.57
N PRO A 96 -34.25 -31.59 -12.41
CA PRO A 96 -32.82 -31.88 -12.54
C PRO A 96 -31.96 -30.63 -12.76
N GLY A 97 -32.40 -29.71 -13.62
CA GLY A 97 -31.68 -28.45 -13.91
C GLY A 97 -31.38 -27.64 -12.64
N LEU A 98 -32.35 -27.52 -11.73
CA LEU A 98 -32.16 -26.81 -10.46
C LEU A 98 -31.15 -27.53 -9.55
N LEU A 99 -31.19 -28.86 -9.51
CA LEU A 99 -30.27 -29.64 -8.68
C LEU A 99 -28.83 -29.60 -9.20
N PHE A 100 -28.62 -29.53 -10.52
CA PHE A 100 -27.30 -29.26 -11.09
C PHE A 100 -26.79 -27.87 -10.72
N GLU A 101 -27.66 -26.86 -10.71
CA GLU A 101 -27.30 -25.52 -10.25
C GLU A 101 -26.89 -25.52 -8.77
N TRP A 102 -27.65 -26.19 -7.90
CA TRP A 102 -27.30 -26.34 -6.49
C TRP A 102 -25.95 -27.04 -6.28
N GLN A 103 -25.71 -28.13 -6.99
CA GLN A 103 -24.43 -28.85 -6.95
C GLN A 103 -23.27 -27.92 -7.34
N ARG A 104 -23.40 -27.21 -8.48
CA ARG A 104 -22.35 -26.32 -8.99
C ARG A 104 -22.07 -25.15 -8.05
N GLU A 105 -23.11 -24.46 -7.60
CA GLU A 105 -22.99 -23.31 -6.69
C GLU A 105 -22.33 -23.73 -5.37
N HIS A 106 -22.76 -24.85 -4.80
CA HIS A 106 -22.17 -25.37 -3.56
C HIS A 106 -20.70 -25.70 -3.73
N GLU A 107 -20.31 -26.40 -4.80
CA GLU A 107 -18.91 -26.74 -5.05
C GLU A 107 -18.03 -25.50 -5.25
N ASN A 108 -18.50 -24.47 -5.97
CA ASN A 108 -17.81 -23.19 -6.10
C ASN A 108 -17.56 -22.55 -4.73
N ARG A 109 -18.61 -22.46 -3.90
CA ARG A 109 -18.53 -21.88 -2.57
C ARG A 109 -17.59 -22.65 -1.64
N ILE A 110 -17.61 -23.98 -1.69
CA ILE A 110 -16.67 -24.80 -0.90
C ILE A 110 -15.23 -24.58 -1.39
N SER A 111 -15.00 -24.53 -2.71
CA SER A 111 -13.68 -24.26 -3.28
C SER A 111 -13.10 -22.93 -2.80
N GLU A 112 -13.93 -21.91 -2.61
CA GLU A 112 -13.49 -20.62 -2.08
C GLU A 112 -13.07 -20.68 -0.61
N GLN A 113 -13.61 -21.61 0.18
CA GLN A 113 -13.38 -21.71 1.62
C GLN A 113 -12.20 -22.61 2.00
N VAL A 114 -11.85 -23.58 1.13
CA VAL A 114 -10.76 -24.52 1.39
C VAL A 114 -9.45 -23.76 1.61
N GLY A 115 -8.88 -23.88 2.82
CA GLY A 115 -7.56 -23.34 3.18
C GLY A 115 -7.51 -21.85 3.57
N LYS A 116 -8.65 -21.14 3.71
CA LYS A 116 -8.66 -19.66 3.82
C LYS A 116 -8.97 -19.02 5.18
N THR A 117 -9.22 -19.78 6.25
CA THR A 117 -9.57 -19.20 7.57
C THR A 117 -8.47 -18.33 8.19
N ALA A 118 -7.19 -18.60 7.89
CA ALA A 118 -6.08 -17.75 8.32
C ALA A 118 -5.93 -16.49 7.45
N ALA A 119 -6.34 -16.54 6.17
CA ALA A 119 -6.20 -15.45 5.23
C ALA A 119 -7.13 -14.27 5.56
N GLU A 120 -8.36 -14.54 6.01
CA GLU A 120 -9.31 -13.50 6.40
C GLU A 120 -8.89 -12.73 7.66
N VAL A 121 -8.29 -13.42 8.65
CA VAL A 121 -7.77 -12.76 9.85
C VAL A 121 -6.54 -11.91 9.50
N ARG A 122 -5.64 -12.45 8.68
CA ARG A 122 -4.46 -11.74 8.18
C ARG A 122 -4.85 -10.49 7.39
N LEU A 123 -5.79 -10.59 6.45
CA LEU A 123 -6.25 -9.46 5.64
C LEU A 123 -6.88 -8.34 6.49
N ARG A 124 -7.61 -8.69 7.55
CA ARG A 124 -8.15 -7.70 8.49
C ARG A 124 -7.06 -7.00 9.30
N TYR A 125 -6.05 -7.74 9.74
CA TYR A 125 -4.89 -7.16 10.42
C TYR A 125 -4.13 -6.20 9.49
N GLU A 126 -3.79 -6.67 8.29
CA GLU A 126 -3.07 -5.90 7.27
C GLU A 126 -3.81 -4.60 6.92
N LYS A 127 -5.13 -4.68 6.73
CA LYS A 127 -5.96 -3.49 6.48
C LYS A 127 -5.91 -2.49 7.64
N ARG A 128 -6.06 -2.96 8.88
CA ARG A 128 -6.05 -2.10 10.06
C ARG A 128 -4.68 -1.46 10.29
N HIS A 129 -3.60 -2.22 10.06
CA HIS A 129 -2.23 -1.71 10.13
C HIS A 129 -2.02 -0.59 9.11
N LEU A 130 -2.45 -0.79 7.85
CA LEU A 130 -2.35 0.24 6.82
C LEU A 130 -3.17 1.52 7.12
N GLU A 131 -4.32 1.38 7.79
CA GLU A 131 -5.15 2.53 8.21
C GLU A 131 -4.41 3.46 9.17
N GLU A 132 -3.46 2.98 9.97
CA GLU A 132 -2.66 3.78 10.92
C GLU A 132 -1.79 4.83 10.20
N PHE A 133 -1.40 4.54 8.96
CA PHE A 133 -0.56 5.45 8.19
C PHE A 133 -1.37 6.53 7.46
N GLY A 134 -2.68 6.35 7.23
CA GLY A 134 -3.46 7.28 6.42
C GLY A 134 -3.07 7.23 4.93
N ARG A 135 -2.68 8.36 4.32
CA ARG A 135 -2.38 8.41 2.87
C ARG A 135 -1.00 7.80 2.56
N LEU A 136 -0.97 6.81 1.69
CA LEU A 136 0.23 6.15 1.17
C LEU A 136 0.13 5.98 -0.35
N SER A 137 1.26 5.65 -1.01
CA SER A 137 1.24 5.11 -2.37
C SER A 137 0.92 3.61 -2.35
N TYR A 138 0.37 3.08 -3.44
CA TYR A 138 0.12 1.64 -3.57
C TYR A 138 1.39 0.79 -3.40
N LEU A 139 2.55 1.31 -3.83
CA LEU A 139 3.81 0.61 -3.67
C LEU A 139 4.27 0.61 -2.19
N ALA A 140 4.10 1.73 -1.48
CA ALA A 140 4.38 1.80 -0.05
C ALA A 140 3.50 0.84 0.76
N GLU A 141 2.19 0.79 0.48
CA GLU A 141 1.28 -0.18 1.10
C GLU A 141 1.79 -1.62 0.90
N ARG A 142 2.13 -1.96 -0.34
CA ARG A 142 2.65 -3.29 -0.67
C ARG A 142 3.95 -3.63 0.07
N LEU A 143 4.89 -2.68 0.14
CA LEU A 143 6.17 -2.87 0.83
C LEU A 143 5.98 -3.09 2.34
N ILE A 144 5.04 -2.36 2.96
CA ILE A 144 4.69 -2.51 4.39
C ILE A 144 4.10 -3.89 4.67
N ILE A 145 3.25 -4.41 3.78
CA ILE A 145 2.63 -5.72 3.95
C ILE A 145 3.59 -6.88 3.66
N GLU A 146 4.35 -6.79 2.57
CA GLU A 146 5.17 -7.91 2.09
C GLU A 146 6.50 -8.04 2.84
N LYS A 147 7.09 -6.92 3.27
CA LYS A 147 8.41 -6.86 3.93
C LYS A 147 9.45 -7.81 3.32
N GLY A 148 9.59 -7.76 1.99
CA GLY A 148 10.55 -8.56 1.24
C GLY A 148 12.01 -8.15 1.48
N GLU A 149 12.94 -8.71 0.71
CA GLU A 149 14.36 -8.31 0.80
C GLU A 149 14.52 -6.80 0.58
N TYR A 150 15.32 -6.16 1.43
CA TYR A 150 15.63 -4.71 1.37
C TYR A 150 14.41 -3.79 1.51
N TRP A 151 13.31 -4.28 2.09
CA TRP A 151 12.06 -3.50 2.18
C TRP A 151 12.24 -2.18 2.91
N GLU A 152 13.15 -2.07 3.90
CA GLU A 152 13.41 -0.82 4.60
C GLU A 152 13.89 0.27 3.64
N TYR A 153 14.90 -0.02 2.82
CA TYR A 153 15.46 0.91 1.84
C TYR A 153 14.46 1.23 0.72
N LEU A 154 13.73 0.22 0.25
CA LEU A 154 12.72 0.38 -0.80
C LEU A 154 11.52 1.21 -0.30
N LEU A 155 11.08 0.99 0.94
CA LEU A 155 10.01 1.75 1.56
C LEU A 155 10.46 3.20 1.78
N THR A 156 11.65 3.43 2.31
CA THR A 156 12.22 4.78 2.44
C THR A 156 12.27 5.48 1.08
N ALA A 157 12.78 4.82 0.04
CA ALA A 157 12.84 5.41 -1.29
C ALA A 157 11.44 5.79 -1.82
N GLU A 158 10.48 4.88 -1.70
CA GLU A 158 9.12 5.15 -2.19
C GLU A 158 8.41 6.23 -1.39
N MET A 159 8.54 6.21 -0.06
CA MET A 159 7.96 7.23 0.81
C MET A 159 8.56 8.60 0.55
N LEU A 160 9.88 8.71 0.39
CA LEU A 160 10.51 9.98 0.02
C LEU A 160 10.02 10.50 -1.34
N ARG A 161 9.89 9.65 -2.36
CA ARG A 161 9.29 10.07 -3.65
C ARG A 161 7.87 10.60 -3.46
N PHE A 162 7.06 9.88 -2.69
CA PHE A 162 5.66 10.19 -2.50
C PHE A 162 5.47 11.51 -1.74
N GLU A 163 6.20 11.70 -0.64
CA GLU A 163 6.07 12.88 0.22
C GLU A 163 6.72 14.13 -0.42
N MET A 164 7.79 13.97 -1.21
CA MET A 164 8.45 15.09 -1.87
C MET A 164 7.78 15.52 -3.18
N ALA A 165 6.99 14.64 -3.82
CA ALA A 165 6.40 14.91 -5.14
C ALA A 165 5.63 16.25 -5.23
N PRO A 166 4.77 16.63 -4.27
CA PRO A 166 4.07 17.92 -4.33
C PRO A 166 5.03 19.11 -4.35
N THR A 167 6.07 19.08 -3.52
CA THR A 167 7.09 20.13 -3.45
C THR A 167 7.88 20.21 -4.74
N ILE A 168 8.32 19.08 -5.30
CA ILE A 168 9.06 19.04 -6.57
C ILE A 168 8.22 19.61 -7.71
N GLN A 169 6.94 19.23 -7.80
CA GLN A 169 6.02 19.77 -8.82
C GLN A 169 5.85 21.28 -8.67
N ARG A 170 5.68 21.76 -7.43
CA ARG A 170 5.48 23.17 -7.14
C ARG A 170 6.77 23.99 -7.34
N TRP A 171 7.94 23.39 -7.12
CA TRP A 171 9.24 23.96 -7.47
C TRP A 171 9.41 24.11 -8.99
N ASP A 172 9.10 23.08 -9.79
CA ASP A 172 9.12 23.18 -11.25
C ASP A 172 8.17 24.28 -11.76
N ALA A 173 6.96 24.32 -11.20
CA ALA A 173 5.99 25.36 -11.51
C ALA A 173 6.52 26.77 -11.17
N LEU A 174 7.25 26.94 -10.06
CA LEU A 174 7.84 28.22 -9.66
C LEU A 174 8.95 28.63 -10.64
N LYS A 175 9.87 27.72 -10.97
CA LYS A 175 10.95 27.96 -11.94
C LYS A 175 10.43 28.40 -13.30
N ARG A 176 9.30 27.83 -13.72
CA ARG A 176 8.64 28.12 -15.00
C ARG A 176 7.68 29.31 -14.95
N GLY A 177 7.54 29.97 -13.79
CA GLY A 177 6.65 31.11 -13.61
C GLY A 177 5.16 30.79 -13.76
N LEU A 178 4.73 29.56 -13.43
CA LEU A 178 3.35 29.10 -13.60
C LEU A 178 2.39 29.59 -12.51
N TYR A 179 2.90 30.22 -11.45
CA TYR A 179 2.10 30.89 -10.43
C TYR A 179 2.89 32.01 -9.75
N THR A 180 2.17 32.86 -9.04
CA THR A 180 2.72 33.95 -8.23
C THR A 180 2.11 33.96 -6.83
N LYS A 181 2.74 34.68 -5.90
CA LYS A 181 2.14 35.07 -4.61
C LYS A 181 2.06 36.61 -4.50
N PRO A 182 1.23 37.15 -3.59
CA PRO A 182 1.25 38.58 -3.29
C PRO A 182 2.64 39.05 -2.90
N ILE A 183 3.04 40.21 -3.40
CA ILE A 183 4.34 40.80 -3.07
C ILE A 183 4.30 41.36 -1.65
N GLN A 184 5.18 40.88 -0.79
CA GLN A 184 5.44 41.49 0.51
C GLN A 184 6.48 42.61 0.33
N ARG A 185 6.25 43.76 0.97
CA ARG A 185 7.24 44.84 1.02
C ARG A 185 7.89 44.86 2.39
N ILE A 186 9.21 44.94 2.42
CA ILE A 186 10.00 45.20 3.62
C ILE A 186 10.56 46.62 3.49
N ASP A 187 10.40 47.40 4.55
CA ASP A 187 10.90 48.77 4.57
C ASP A 187 12.44 48.77 4.67
N ARG A 188 13.05 49.90 4.32
CA ARG A 188 14.52 50.02 4.24
C ARG A 188 15.19 49.66 5.57
N ASP A 189 14.67 50.16 6.67
CA ASP A 189 15.23 49.97 8.02
C ASP A 189 15.18 48.51 8.49
N ASP A 190 14.23 47.72 7.97
CA ASP A 190 14.05 46.31 8.31
C ASP A 190 14.72 45.35 7.30
N SER A 191 15.17 45.85 6.15
CA SER A 191 15.67 45.03 5.04
C SER A 191 16.92 44.24 5.41
N PHE A 192 17.83 44.84 6.18
CA PHE A 192 19.05 44.17 6.64
C PHE A 192 18.74 43.02 7.61
N SER A 193 17.95 43.28 8.67
CA SER A 193 17.57 42.26 9.64
C SER A 193 16.81 41.11 8.98
N TRP A 194 15.89 41.43 8.06
CA TRP A 194 15.13 40.41 7.34
C TRP A 194 16.04 39.50 6.49
N LEU A 195 17.04 40.05 5.80
CA LEU A 195 18.00 39.25 5.03
C LEU A 195 18.88 38.38 5.95
N MET A 196 19.29 38.90 7.10
CA MET A 196 20.04 38.13 8.10
C MET A 196 19.21 36.96 8.62
N ASP A 197 17.93 37.17 8.92
CA ASP A 197 17.01 36.11 9.34
C ASP A 197 16.87 35.05 8.24
N LYS A 198 16.76 35.45 6.95
CA LYS A 198 16.73 34.51 5.82
C LYS A 198 18.01 33.67 5.71
N SER A 199 19.16 34.27 6.01
CA SER A 199 20.46 33.57 6.07
C SER A 199 20.47 32.50 7.16
N GLN A 200 19.94 32.82 8.34
CA GLN A 200 19.86 31.87 9.45
C GLN A 200 18.86 30.74 9.17
N GLU A 201 17.69 31.08 8.60
CA GLU A 201 16.66 30.12 8.24
C GLU A 201 17.18 29.05 7.26
N ILE A 202 17.94 29.44 6.23
CA ILE A 202 18.47 28.46 5.26
C ILE A 202 19.50 27.52 5.90
N LEU A 203 20.34 28.00 6.82
CA LEU A 203 21.27 27.14 7.56
C LEU A 203 20.53 26.12 8.44
N LEU A 204 19.43 26.53 9.08
CA LEU A 204 18.59 25.63 9.87
C LEU A 204 17.91 24.57 8.99
N ILE A 205 17.47 24.94 7.78
CA ILE A 205 16.94 24.01 6.79
C ILE A 205 17.99 22.95 6.41
N VAL A 206 19.21 23.37 6.08
CA VAL A 206 20.31 22.45 5.73
C VAL A 206 20.64 21.52 6.90
N ALA A 207 20.70 22.05 8.12
CA ALA A 207 20.92 21.25 9.33
C ALA A 207 19.81 20.21 9.55
N ALA A 208 18.53 20.58 9.32
CA ALA A 208 17.41 19.65 9.42
C ALA A 208 17.55 18.50 8.41
N PHE A 209 17.83 18.78 7.14
CA PHE A 209 18.06 17.73 6.14
C PHE A 209 19.24 16.83 6.49
N SER A 210 20.34 17.41 6.95
CA SER A 210 21.51 16.64 7.39
C SER A 210 21.14 15.70 8.54
N ASN A 211 20.42 16.21 9.54
CA ASN A 211 20.03 15.42 10.70
C ASN A 211 19.08 14.27 10.33
N ILE A 212 18.07 14.56 9.49
CA ILE A 212 17.12 13.54 9.06
C ILE A 212 17.82 12.47 8.21
N THR A 213 18.65 12.89 7.24
CA THR A 213 19.30 11.97 6.30
C THR A 213 20.35 11.09 6.98
N ASN A 214 21.21 11.68 7.81
CA ASN A 214 22.39 10.99 8.34
C ASN A 214 22.12 10.23 9.64
N PHE A 215 21.04 10.55 10.38
CA PHE A 215 20.75 9.91 11.66
C PHE A 215 19.35 9.28 11.71
N GLU A 216 18.31 10.04 11.39
CA GLU A 216 16.92 9.57 11.60
C GLU A 216 16.51 8.43 10.67
N ILE A 217 16.89 8.51 9.39
CA ILE A 217 16.64 7.41 8.44
C ILE A 217 17.35 6.14 8.90
N GLY A 218 18.63 6.24 9.27
CA GLY A 218 19.40 5.10 9.76
C GLY A 218 18.80 4.50 11.05
N ARG A 219 18.33 5.35 11.97
CA ARG A 219 17.65 4.91 13.19
C ARG A 219 16.35 4.17 12.90
N ALA A 220 15.57 4.64 11.92
CA ALA A 220 14.31 4.01 11.53
C ALA A 220 14.51 2.62 10.88
N TRP A 221 15.65 2.40 10.22
CA TRP A 221 16.02 1.08 9.68
C TRP A 221 16.38 0.05 10.76
N GLY A 222 16.65 0.49 11.99
CA GLY A 222 17.00 -0.39 13.10
C GLY A 222 18.47 -0.82 13.11
N GLU A 223 18.85 -1.56 14.16
CA GLU A 223 20.20 -2.11 14.27
C GLU A 223 20.44 -3.23 13.24
N SER A 224 21.71 -3.47 12.89
CA SER A 224 22.07 -4.54 11.96
C SER A 224 21.55 -5.91 12.43
N GLY A 225 20.72 -6.56 11.60
CA GLY A 225 20.09 -7.84 11.91
C GLY A 225 18.76 -7.74 12.66
N VAL A 226 18.30 -6.54 13.02
CA VAL A 226 16.98 -6.29 13.58
C VAL A 226 16.13 -5.60 12.51
N ALA A 227 14.92 -6.11 12.27
CA ALA A 227 14.02 -5.51 11.28
C ALA A 227 13.65 -4.08 11.69
N GLY A 228 13.67 -3.17 10.70
CA GLY A 228 13.26 -1.79 10.89
C GLY A 228 11.77 -1.63 11.20
N SER A 229 11.39 -0.44 11.65
CA SER A 229 10.00 -0.07 11.96
C SER A 229 9.38 0.66 10.77
N ASP A 230 8.32 0.11 10.20
CA ASP A 230 7.58 0.77 9.10
C ASP A 230 6.95 2.09 9.56
N VAL A 231 6.44 2.14 10.79
CA VAL A 231 5.95 3.36 11.45
C VAL A 231 7.02 4.43 11.52
N ASP A 232 8.23 4.08 11.94
CA ASP A 232 9.32 5.05 12.07
C ASP A 232 9.81 5.49 10.69
N ILE A 233 9.95 4.57 9.73
CA ILE A 233 10.36 4.89 8.36
C ILE A 233 9.37 5.86 7.71
N VAL A 234 8.06 5.59 7.79
CA VAL A 234 7.03 6.47 7.24
C VAL A 234 7.04 7.83 7.94
N SER A 235 7.18 7.86 9.27
CA SER A 235 7.21 9.11 10.05
C SER A 235 8.41 9.98 9.70
N VAL A 236 9.61 9.38 9.58
CA VAL A 236 10.82 10.09 9.18
C VAL A 236 10.71 10.62 7.74
N CYS A 237 10.15 9.84 6.81
CA CYS A 237 9.95 10.30 5.44
C CYS A 237 8.93 11.46 5.33
N ARG A 238 7.93 11.51 6.22
CA ARG A 238 7.00 12.64 6.31
C ARG A 238 7.67 13.91 6.83
N LEU A 239 8.49 13.79 7.88
CA LEU A 239 9.33 14.91 8.34
C LEU A 239 10.24 15.41 7.20
N TYR A 240 10.75 14.50 6.38
CA TYR A 240 11.52 14.85 5.19
C TYR A 240 10.70 15.65 4.16
N GLY A 241 9.48 15.21 3.87
CA GLY A 241 8.54 15.91 2.99
C GLY A 241 8.16 17.29 3.52
N GLU A 242 7.92 17.42 4.82
CA GLU A 242 7.68 18.69 5.50
C GLU A 242 8.87 19.63 5.40
N ALA A 243 10.10 19.13 5.63
CA ALA A 243 11.32 19.90 5.44
C ALA A 243 11.45 20.41 3.99
N CYS A 244 11.12 19.59 3.00
CA CYS A 244 11.07 20.01 1.59
C CYS A 244 10.04 21.11 1.35
N SER A 245 8.82 20.94 1.87
CA SER A 245 7.75 21.94 1.75
C SER A 245 8.16 23.27 2.38
N ASN A 246 8.75 23.25 3.58
CA ASN A 246 9.25 24.44 4.27
C ASN A 246 10.38 25.13 3.49
N THR A 247 11.25 24.36 2.83
CA THR A 247 12.30 24.89 1.97
C THR A 247 11.74 25.65 0.77
N LEU A 248 10.68 25.13 0.16
CA LEU A 248 9.98 25.83 -0.92
C LEU A 248 9.24 27.08 -0.41
N LEU A 249 8.64 27.03 0.78
CA LEU A 249 8.03 28.21 1.40
C LEU A 249 9.06 29.30 1.67
N TRP A 250 10.28 28.92 2.08
CA TRP A 250 11.39 29.84 2.24
C TRP A 250 11.77 30.50 0.91
N GLU A 251 11.91 29.72 -0.17
CA GLU A 251 12.20 30.23 -1.53
C GLU A 251 11.14 31.25 -1.97
N GLU A 252 9.87 30.92 -1.79
CA GLU A 252 8.76 31.81 -2.12
C GLU A 252 8.79 33.08 -1.26
N SER A 253 9.19 32.98 0.01
CA SER A 253 9.30 34.15 0.90
C SER A 253 10.39 35.11 0.45
N VAL A 254 11.47 34.62 -0.14
CA VAL A 254 12.51 35.47 -0.73
C VAL A 254 12.05 36.06 -2.06
N ARG A 255 11.59 35.19 -2.97
CA ARG A 255 11.26 35.53 -4.35
C ARG A 255 10.10 36.52 -4.47
N PHE A 256 9.09 36.41 -3.61
CA PHE A 256 7.92 37.29 -3.60
C PHE A 256 8.02 38.43 -2.59
N THR A 257 9.24 38.77 -2.15
CA THR A 257 9.48 39.94 -1.30
C THR A 257 10.23 41.02 -2.08
N ARG A 258 9.77 42.27 -1.94
CA ARG A 258 10.47 43.46 -2.38
C ARG A 258 11.11 44.13 -1.16
N VAL A 259 12.43 44.25 -1.19
CA VAL A 259 13.23 45.04 -0.25
C VAL A 259 13.53 46.41 -0.86
N ASP A 260 14.12 47.29 -0.07
CA ASP A 260 14.66 48.56 -0.56
C ASP A 260 15.74 48.34 -1.65
N ASP A 261 15.90 49.32 -2.56
CA ASP A 261 16.74 49.17 -3.75
C ASP A 261 18.20 48.89 -3.36
N ASP A 262 18.68 49.42 -2.22
CA ASP A 262 20.03 49.17 -1.68
C ASP A 262 20.28 47.69 -1.37
N PHE A 263 19.23 46.92 -1.08
CA PHE A 263 19.28 45.51 -0.67
C PHE A 263 18.79 44.54 -1.76
N SER A 264 18.33 45.06 -2.90
CA SER A 264 17.73 44.27 -3.98
C SER A 264 18.68 43.23 -4.55
N GLU A 265 19.96 43.60 -4.74
CA GLU A 265 21.01 42.69 -5.20
C GLU A 265 21.21 41.51 -4.23
N ILE A 266 21.24 41.80 -2.92
CA ILE A 266 21.42 40.75 -1.90
C ILE A 266 20.24 39.79 -1.95
N ARG A 267 19.00 40.31 -1.92
CA ARG A 267 17.80 39.49 -2.00
C ARG A 267 17.80 38.60 -3.25
N ASP A 268 18.22 39.13 -4.40
CA ASP A 268 18.28 38.37 -5.66
C ASP A 268 19.31 37.23 -5.63
N LEU A 269 20.38 37.34 -4.84
CA LEU A 269 21.35 36.25 -4.65
C LEU A 269 20.73 35.06 -3.90
N TYR A 270 19.73 35.28 -3.05
CA TYR A 270 19.06 34.22 -2.29
C TYR A 270 18.05 33.44 -3.13
N ILE A 271 17.59 34.02 -4.25
CA ILE A 271 16.62 33.38 -5.14
C ILE A 271 17.27 32.14 -5.79
N GLY A 272 16.63 30.99 -5.60
CA GLY A 272 17.07 29.71 -6.17
C GLY A 272 17.90 28.84 -5.24
N VAL A 273 18.41 29.38 -4.13
CA VAL A 273 19.22 28.63 -3.15
C VAL A 273 18.46 27.41 -2.62
N ALA A 274 17.19 27.58 -2.26
CA ALA A 274 16.36 26.48 -1.77
C ALA A 274 16.04 25.46 -2.86
N GLY A 275 16.09 25.87 -4.13
CA GLY A 275 15.96 24.99 -5.28
C GLY A 275 17.03 23.92 -5.33
N ASP A 276 18.30 24.30 -5.13
CA ASP A 276 19.43 23.38 -5.12
C ASP A 276 19.28 22.34 -3.99
N VAL A 277 18.82 22.76 -2.80
CA VAL A 277 18.52 21.85 -1.69
C VAL A 277 17.47 20.80 -2.10
N ILE A 278 16.35 21.23 -2.70
CA ILE A 278 15.27 20.33 -3.14
C ILE A 278 15.78 19.35 -4.21
N GLU A 279 16.60 19.82 -5.15
CA GLU A 279 17.11 19.01 -6.24
C GLU A 279 18.16 17.98 -5.80
N GLN A 280 19.02 18.34 -4.84
CA GLN A 280 20.00 17.41 -4.26
C GLN A 280 19.32 16.33 -3.45
N THR A 281 18.40 16.71 -2.57
CA THR A 281 17.67 15.75 -1.72
C THR A 281 16.81 14.79 -2.54
N ALA A 282 16.29 15.22 -3.70
CA ALA A 282 15.55 14.36 -4.63
C ALA A 282 16.39 13.22 -5.26
N LYS A 283 17.72 13.20 -5.06
CA LYS A 283 18.61 12.10 -5.51
C LYS A 283 18.56 10.88 -4.60
N ILE A 284 18.21 11.05 -3.32
CA ILE A 284 18.24 9.98 -2.31
C ILE A 284 17.39 8.76 -2.72
N PRO A 285 16.13 8.92 -3.18
CA PRO A 285 15.30 7.76 -3.52
C PRO A 285 15.90 6.91 -4.65
N LYS A 286 16.50 7.57 -5.65
CA LYS A 286 17.16 6.88 -6.75
C LYS A 286 18.37 6.12 -6.24
N PHE A 287 19.23 6.76 -5.45
CA PHE A 287 20.39 6.11 -4.85
C PHE A 287 20.02 4.86 -4.05
N LEU A 288 19.03 4.95 -3.15
CA LEU A 288 18.58 3.79 -2.36
C LEU A 288 18.10 2.63 -3.22
N THR A 289 17.43 2.92 -4.33
CA THR A 289 16.90 1.89 -5.24
C THR A 289 18.01 1.27 -6.08
N ASP A 290 18.93 2.09 -6.60
CA ASP A 290 20.09 1.63 -7.37
C ASP A 290 21.05 0.79 -6.50
N MET A 291 21.19 1.15 -5.22
CA MET A 291 22.00 0.43 -4.24
C MET A 291 21.55 -1.02 -4.06
N VAL A 292 20.24 -1.26 -3.96
CA VAL A 292 19.67 -2.60 -3.68
C VAL A 292 19.34 -3.39 -4.94
N ALA A 293 19.26 -2.74 -6.11
CA ALA A 293 19.00 -3.37 -7.39
C ALA A 293 19.90 -4.60 -7.71
N PRO A 294 21.23 -4.59 -7.46
CA PRO A 294 22.08 -5.75 -7.69
C PRO A 294 21.93 -6.86 -6.63
N ARG A 295 21.06 -6.68 -5.62
CA ARG A 295 20.88 -7.60 -4.47
C ARG A 295 22.18 -7.91 -3.72
N PRO A 296 22.85 -6.88 -3.19
CA PRO A 296 24.10 -7.08 -2.47
C PRO A 296 23.87 -7.77 -1.13
N THR A 297 24.80 -8.63 -0.72
CA THR A 297 24.79 -9.26 0.61
C THR A 297 25.62 -8.49 1.64
N SER A 298 26.56 -7.65 1.19
CA SER A 298 27.35 -6.72 2.00
C SER A 298 27.92 -5.60 1.12
N GLY A 299 28.30 -4.47 1.74
CA GLY A 299 28.94 -3.36 1.07
C GLY A 299 28.80 -2.05 1.83
N THR A 300 29.62 -1.07 1.47
CA THR A 300 29.48 0.33 1.89
C THR A 300 29.12 1.15 0.67
N TYR A 301 28.07 1.96 0.80
CA TYR A 301 27.58 2.84 -0.26
C TYR A 301 27.55 4.26 0.29
N GLU A 302 27.98 5.21 -0.54
CA GLU A 302 28.08 6.62 -0.17
C GLU A 302 27.35 7.47 -1.20
N LEU A 303 26.54 8.39 -0.71
CA LEU A 303 25.88 9.42 -1.51
C LEU A 303 26.33 10.78 -0.98
N GLU A 304 27.10 11.50 -1.78
CA GLU A 304 27.47 12.86 -1.46
C GLU A 304 26.40 13.83 -1.99
N LEU A 305 25.69 14.48 -1.06
CA LEU A 305 24.73 15.54 -1.38
C LEU A 305 25.43 16.88 -1.23
N ILE A 306 25.73 17.51 -2.37
CA ILE A 306 26.36 18.83 -2.38
C ILE A 306 25.27 19.88 -2.25
N ILE A 307 24.92 20.19 -1.00
CA ILE A 307 24.04 21.31 -0.66
C ILE A 307 24.95 22.53 -0.47
N GLY A 308 25.42 23.07 -1.59
CA GLY A 308 26.28 24.25 -1.63
C GLY A 308 25.51 25.47 -2.13
N LEU A 309 25.88 26.63 -1.63
CA LEU A 309 25.53 27.90 -2.27
C LEU A 309 26.33 28.02 -3.58
N PRO A 310 25.87 28.79 -4.58
CA PRO A 310 26.62 28.99 -5.82
C PRO A 310 28.09 29.42 -5.57
N ASP A 311 29.01 29.08 -6.47
CA ASP A 311 30.42 29.46 -6.31
C ASP A 311 30.59 30.97 -6.10
N GLY A 312 31.34 31.34 -5.06
CA GLY A 312 31.57 32.73 -4.67
C GLY A 312 30.32 33.45 -4.13
N TRP A 313 29.25 32.73 -3.80
CA TRP A 313 28.02 33.34 -3.27
C TRP A 313 28.26 34.04 -1.93
N GLU A 314 29.01 33.43 -1.01
CA GLU A 314 29.33 34.03 0.29
C GLU A 314 30.07 35.36 0.11
N ASP A 315 31.12 35.37 -0.72
CA ASP A 315 31.86 36.59 -1.07
C ASP A 315 30.96 37.66 -1.73
N ARG A 316 30.03 37.24 -2.60
CA ARG A 316 29.10 38.16 -3.28
C ARG A 316 28.08 38.75 -2.32
N VAL A 317 27.52 37.94 -1.42
CA VAL A 317 26.59 38.36 -0.38
C VAL A 317 27.28 39.31 0.59
N ASP A 318 28.48 38.95 1.08
CA ASP A 318 29.29 39.81 1.96
C ASP A 318 29.64 41.14 1.29
N ALA A 319 30.05 41.11 0.01
CA ALA A 319 30.37 42.32 -0.72
C ALA A 319 29.12 43.20 -0.95
N ALA A 320 27.97 42.59 -1.20
CA ALA A 320 26.71 43.29 -1.39
C ALA A 320 26.20 43.90 -0.07
N PHE A 321 26.29 43.17 1.05
CA PHE A 321 26.02 43.72 2.39
C PHE A 321 26.92 44.91 2.72
N LYS A 322 28.24 44.81 2.47
CA LYS A 322 29.18 45.94 2.68
C LYS A 322 28.90 47.15 1.78
N ARG A 323 28.22 46.97 0.63
CA ARG A 323 27.77 48.08 -0.22
C ARG A 323 26.50 48.71 0.33
N ALA A 324 25.52 47.88 0.68
CA ALA A 324 24.24 48.33 1.25
C ALA A 324 24.43 49.08 2.57
N GLU A 325 25.27 48.56 3.48
CA GLU A 325 25.61 49.21 4.75
C GLU A 325 26.25 50.59 4.53
N ARG A 326 27.15 50.72 3.55
CA ARG A 326 27.78 52.00 3.21
C ARG A 326 26.79 53.00 2.62
N ALA A 327 25.89 52.58 1.74
CA ALA A 327 24.84 53.42 1.19
C ALA A 327 23.88 53.90 2.29
N PHE A 328 23.48 53.00 3.18
CA PHE A 328 22.61 53.30 4.33
C PHE A 328 23.22 54.33 5.28
N LEU A 329 24.50 54.19 5.63
CA LEU A 329 25.19 55.14 6.52
C LEU A 329 25.43 56.52 5.87
N LEU A 330 25.59 56.58 4.55
CA LEU A 330 25.77 57.84 3.81
C LEU A 330 24.48 58.66 3.77
N ASP A 331 23.31 58.03 3.69
CA ASP A 331 22.01 58.73 3.70
C ASP A 331 21.58 59.23 5.09
N ILE A 332 22.03 58.59 6.17
CA ILE A 332 21.72 59.02 7.55
C ILE A 332 22.57 60.25 7.94
N SER A 333 23.69 60.46 7.25
CA SER A 333 24.64 61.56 7.53
C SER A 333 24.43 62.81 6.68
N SER A 334 23.43 62.82 5.80
CA SER A 334 23.02 63.93 4.92
C SER A 334 21.72 64.58 5.34
#